data_AF-A0AAJ1UWD6-F1
#
_entry.id   AF-A0AAJ1UWD6-F1
#
_cell.length_a   1.000
_cell.length_b   1.000
_cell.length_c   1.000
_cell.angle_alpha   90.00
_cell.angle_beta   90.00
_cell.angle_gamma   90.00
#
_symmetry.space_group_name_H-M   'P 1'
#
loop_
_entity.id
_entity.type
_entity.pdbx_description
1 polymer ?
#
loop_
_entity_poly.entity_id
_entity_poly.type
_entity_poly.pdbx_seq_one_letter_code
_entity_poly.pdbx_strand_id
1 'polypeptide(L)'
;MLKNFDERIRELFDEHDMDYARVFTRSSNVFYNNYDLYVKKNQEFFGRFLVAKAKAEVDYNNPRWYRNIVFDEKALNMLTELFPERQIKTDYDATRLIEELGDNALTEVQSRLKEKEVKNEKRS
;
A
#
# COMPACT_ATOMS: atom_id res chain seq x y z
N MET A 1 -1.03 -2.83 0.16
CA MET A 1 -0.76 -4.06 0.95
C MET A 1 -1.03 -5.34 0.17
N LEU A 2 -2.29 -5.74 -0.09
CA LEU A 2 -2.57 -7.00 -0.79
C LEU A 2 -1.94 -7.10 -2.19
N LYS A 3 -1.96 -6.01 -2.95
CA LYS A 3 -1.28 -5.95 -4.25
C LYS A 3 0.21 -6.27 -4.13
N ASN A 4 0.93 -5.55 -3.27
CA ASN A 4 2.38 -5.74 -3.10
C ASN A 4 2.71 -7.15 -2.58
N PHE A 5 1.90 -7.67 -1.67
CA PHE A 5 2.04 -9.06 -1.21
C PHE A 5 1.81 -10.06 -2.35
N ASP A 6 0.77 -9.88 -3.16
CA ASP A 6 0.47 -10.72 -4.31
C ASP A 6 1.57 -10.66 -5.38
N GLU A 7 2.10 -9.48 -5.68
CA GLU A 7 3.22 -9.31 -6.60
C GLU A 7 4.46 -10.02 -6.06
N ARG A 8 4.79 -9.80 -4.78
CA ARG A 8 6.00 -10.37 -4.19
C ARG A 8 5.96 -11.88 -4.02
N ILE A 9 4.82 -12.46 -3.64
CA ILE A 9 4.71 -13.91 -3.48
C ILE A 9 4.83 -14.64 -4.82
N ARG A 10 4.37 -14.02 -5.92
CA ARG A 10 4.53 -14.58 -7.26
C ARG A 10 5.99 -14.63 -7.68
N GLU A 11 6.73 -13.54 -7.49
CA GLU A 11 8.18 -13.51 -7.77
C GLU A 11 8.91 -14.61 -7.00
N LEU A 12 8.64 -14.76 -5.70
CA LEU A 12 9.25 -15.81 -4.89
C LEU A 12 8.88 -17.22 -5.36
N PHE A 13 7.64 -17.44 -5.77
CA PHE A 13 7.21 -18.75 -6.27
C PHE A 13 7.83 -19.08 -7.63
N ASP A 14 7.92 -18.09 -8.52
CA ASP A 14 8.58 -18.23 -9.83
C ASP A 14 10.10 -18.45 -9.66
N GLU A 15 10.76 -17.73 -8.73
CA GLU A 15 12.19 -17.89 -8.39
C GLU A 15 12.53 -19.30 -7.86
N HIS A 16 11.55 -19.97 -7.22
CA HIS A 16 11.74 -21.26 -6.56
C HIS A 16 11.02 -22.43 -7.26
N ASP A 17 10.57 -22.25 -8.50
CA ASP A 17 9.89 -23.28 -9.31
C ASP A 17 8.70 -23.92 -8.57
N MET A 18 7.90 -23.08 -7.92
CA MET A 18 6.70 -23.49 -7.22
C MET A 18 5.48 -23.45 -8.13
N ASP A 19 4.71 -24.53 -8.15
CA ASP A 19 3.41 -24.54 -8.83
C ASP A 19 2.33 -24.03 -7.87
N TYR A 20 1.59 -23.02 -8.31
CA TYR A 20 0.57 -22.39 -7.48
C TYR A 20 -0.68 -21.99 -8.25
N ALA A 21 -1.79 -21.90 -7.53
CA ALA A 21 -3.03 -21.29 -7.98
C ALA A 21 -3.47 -20.21 -7.00
N ARG A 22 -4.04 -19.13 -7.53
CA ARG A 22 -4.54 -17.99 -6.75
C ARG A 22 -6.02 -17.79 -7.00
N VAL A 23 -6.78 -17.59 -5.94
CA VAL A 23 -8.21 -17.28 -6.01
C VAL A 23 -8.45 -15.95 -5.31
N PHE A 24 -9.02 -15.01 -6.07
CA PHE A 24 -9.52 -13.75 -5.54
C PHE A 24 -11.04 -13.82 -5.49
N THR A 25 -11.61 -13.72 -4.31
CA THR A 25 -13.05 -13.53 -4.17
C THR A 25 -13.33 -12.09 -3.74
N ARG A 26 -14.18 -11.42 -4.53
CA ARG A 26 -14.85 -10.19 -4.11
C ARG A 26 -16.25 -10.56 -3.69
N SER A 27 -16.57 -10.37 -2.42
CA SER A 27 -17.98 -10.27 -2.03
C SER A 27 -18.41 -8.81 -2.07
N SER A 28 -19.71 -8.56 -2.19
CA SER A 28 -20.31 -7.23 -2.06
C SER A 28 -20.19 -6.63 -0.65
N ASN A 29 -19.60 -7.36 0.30
CA ASN A 29 -19.31 -6.89 1.65
C ASN A 29 -17.91 -6.27 1.70
N VAL A 30 -17.82 -5.00 2.09
CA VAL A 30 -16.58 -4.19 2.14
C VAL A 30 -15.48 -4.83 3.01
N PHE A 31 -15.86 -5.76 3.89
CA PHE A 31 -14.96 -6.46 4.81
C PHE A 31 -14.47 -7.83 4.34
N TYR A 32 -14.89 -8.32 3.16
CA TYR A 32 -14.58 -9.68 2.72
C TYR A 32 -13.93 -9.70 1.34
N ASN A 33 -12.60 -9.60 1.35
CA ASN A 33 -11.73 -9.93 0.24
C ASN A 33 -10.98 -11.21 0.63
N ASN A 34 -11.39 -12.37 0.10
CA ASN A 34 -10.68 -13.61 0.35
C ASN A 34 -9.59 -13.77 -0.73
N TYR A 35 -8.35 -13.86 -0.27
CA TYR A 35 -7.17 -14.21 -1.08
C TYR A 35 -6.71 -15.60 -0.66
N ASP A 36 -6.96 -16.59 -1.50
CA ASP A 36 -6.55 -17.97 -1.26
C ASP A 36 -5.41 -18.35 -2.20
N LEU A 37 -4.37 -18.97 -1.62
CA LEU A 37 -3.17 -19.41 -2.34
C LEU A 37 -3.04 -20.92 -2.15
N TYR A 38 -3.04 -21.65 -3.26
CA TYR A 38 -2.91 -23.10 -3.30
C TYR A 38 -1.57 -23.48 -3.90
N VAL A 39 -0.91 -24.48 -3.34
CA VAL A 39 0.35 -25.04 -3.83
C VAL A 39 0.22 -26.56 -3.86
N LYS A 40 1.12 -27.25 -4.57
CA LYS A 40 1.17 -28.72 -4.52
C LYS A 40 1.44 -29.20 -3.09
N LYS A 41 0.79 -30.30 -2.69
CA LYS A 41 0.88 -30.84 -1.31
C LYS A 41 2.32 -31.11 -0.85
N ASN A 42 3.19 -31.55 -1.75
CA ASN A 42 4.61 -31.79 -1.46
C ASN A 42 5.44 -30.50 -1.30
N GLN A 43 4.93 -29.35 -1.77
CA GLN A 43 5.57 -28.03 -1.66
C GLN A 43 4.98 -27.19 -0.52
N GLU A 44 3.97 -27.68 0.21
CA GLU A 44 3.22 -26.92 1.22
C GLU A 44 4.13 -26.28 2.27
N PHE A 45 5.06 -27.05 2.83
CA PHE A 45 5.97 -26.56 3.86
C PHE A 45 6.80 -25.38 3.36
N PHE A 46 7.40 -25.52 2.18
CA PHE A 46 8.23 -24.47 1.58
C PHE A 46 7.38 -23.24 1.18
N GLY A 47 6.19 -23.48 0.64
CA GLY A 47 5.24 -22.41 0.32
C GLY A 47 4.86 -21.57 1.54
N ARG A 48 4.67 -22.17 2.71
CA ARG A 48 4.40 -21.45 3.96
C ARG A 48 5.56 -20.53 4.37
N PHE A 49 6.81 -20.96 4.18
CA PHE A 49 7.99 -20.13 4.46
C PHE A 49 8.07 -18.92 3.54
N LEU A 50 7.87 -19.12 2.23
CA LEU A 50 7.88 -18.03 1.26
C LEU A 50 6.74 -17.04 1.49
N VAL A 51 5.56 -17.51 1.89
CA VAL A 51 4.46 -16.63 2.30
C VAL A 51 4.85 -15.78 3.51
N ALA A 52 5.46 -16.39 4.53
CA ALA A 52 5.92 -15.65 5.70
C ALA A 52 6.98 -14.61 5.34
N LYS A 53 7.93 -14.97 4.47
CA LYS A 53 8.95 -14.06 3.93
C LYS A 53 8.32 -12.88 3.18
N ALA A 54 7.42 -13.14 2.22
CA ALA A 54 6.72 -12.11 1.47
C ALA A 54 5.95 -11.15 2.40
N LYS A 55 5.24 -11.67 3.40
CA LYS A 55 4.52 -10.85 4.39
C LYS A 55 5.45 -9.94 5.18
N ALA A 56 6.63 -10.43 5.56
CA ALA A 56 7.61 -9.64 6.28
C ALA A 56 8.23 -8.55 5.40
N GLU A 57 8.58 -8.87 4.15
CA GLU A 57 9.20 -7.92 3.21
C GLU A 57 8.26 -6.77 2.83
N VAL A 58 6.95 -7.04 2.69
CA VAL A 58 5.95 -6.01 2.32
C VAL A 58 5.19 -5.45 3.52
N ASP A 59 5.60 -5.81 4.73
CA ASP A 59 4.97 -5.39 5.99
C ASP A 59 3.44 -5.61 6.03
N TYR A 60 2.99 -6.75 5.51
CA TYR A 60 1.59 -7.03 5.21
C TYR A 60 0.67 -6.97 6.44
N ASN A 61 1.17 -7.40 7.60
CA ASN A 61 0.39 -7.54 8.83
C ASN A 61 0.40 -6.27 9.70
N ASN A 62 1.04 -5.18 9.26
CA ASN A 62 1.11 -3.98 10.09
C ASN A 62 -0.24 -3.24 10.11
N PRO A 63 -0.85 -3.09 11.30
CA PRO A 63 -2.16 -2.49 11.41
C PRO A 63 -2.17 -1.00 11.03
N ARG A 64 -1.03 -0.30 11.06
CA ARG A 64 -0.95 1.11 10.65
C ARG A 64 -1.39 1.36 9.21
N TRP A 65 -1.38 0.31 8.38
CA TRP A 65 -1.77 0.38 6.97
C TRP A 65 -3.28 0.21 6.75
N TYR A 66 -4.05 -0.04 7.81
CA TYR A 66 -5.49 0.13 7.75
C TYR A 66 -5.84 1.60 7.59
N ARG A 67 -6.84 1.88 6.77
CA ARG A 67 -7.22 3.24 6.38
C ARG A 67 -7.66 4.07 7.60
N ASN A 68 -7.29 5.34 7.60
CA ASN A 68 -7.63 6.34 8.62
C ASN A 68 -7.05 6.09 10.03
N ILE A 69 -5.93 5.37 10.13
CA ILE A 69 -5.23 5.14 11.41
C ILE A 69 -4.14 6.19 11.64
N VAL A 70 -3.41 6.55 10.60
CA VAL A 70 -2.28 7.50 10.68
C VAL A 70 -2.75 8.91 10.29
N PHE A 71 -3.55 9.01 9.23
CA PHE A 71 -4.08 10.28 8.75
C PHE A 71 -5.60 10.24 8.79
N ASP A 72 -6.22 11.30 9.31
CA ASP A 72 -7.66 11.44 9.14
C ASP A 72 -8.02 11.71 7.66
N GLU A 73 -9.30 11.59 7.33
CA GLU A 73 -9.78 11.77 5.96
C GLU A 73 -9.45 13.17 5.40
N LYS A 74 -9.48 14.21 6.25
CA LYS A 74 -9.18 15.58 5.83
C LYS A 74 -7.70 15.73 5.47
N ALA A 75 -6.81 15.20 6.29
CA ALA A 75 -5.37 15.20 6.04
C ALA A 75 -5.02 14.39 4.80
N LEU A 76 -5.63 13.21 4.60
CA LEU A 76 -5.40 12.38 3.43
C LEU A 76 -5.88 13.05 2.14
N ASN A 77 -7.05 13.70 2.16
CA ASN A 77 -7.55 14.49 1.04
C ASN A 77 -6.62 15.68 0.74
N MET A 78 -6.15 16.38 1.77
CA MET A 78 -5.20 17.48 1.59
C MET A 78 -3.91 17.00 0.91
N LEU A 79 -3.32 15.88 1.37
CA LEU A 79 -2.13 15.30 0.76
C LEU A 79 -2.38 14.88 -0.70
N THR A 80 -3.57 14.34 -0.99
CA THR A 80 -3.98 13.97 -2.36
C THR A 80 -4.04 15.18 -3.29
N GLU A 81 -4.52 16.31 -2.80
CA GLU A 81 -4.56 17.57 -3.55
C GLU A 81 -3.18 18.21 -3.73
N LEU A 82 -2.29 18.08 -2.73
CA LEU A 82 -0.93 18.62 -2.80
C LEU A 82 -0.01 17.78 -3.70
N PHE A 83 -0.23 16.48 -3.78
CA PHE A 83 0.61 15.55 -4.55
C PHE A 83 -0.24 14.71 -5.54
N PRO A 84 -0.91 15.35 -6.52
CA PRO A 84 -1.79 14.65 -7.46
C PRO A 84 -1.04 13.61 -8.31
N GLU A 85 0.25 13.83 -8.59
CA GLU A 85 1.12 12.91 -9.32
C GLU A 85 1.36 11.58 -8.60
N ARG A 86 1.17 11.55 -7.27
CA ARG A 86 1.43 10.38 -6.42
C ARG A 86 0.21 9.47 -6.25
N GLN A 87 -0.99 9.92 -6.66
CA GLN A 87 -2.24 9.15 -6.60
C GLN A 87 -2.50 8.52 -5.22
N ILE A 88 -2.30 9.30 -4.16
CA ILE A 88 -2.48 8.87 -2.76
C ILE A 88 -3.93 8.43 -2.55
N LYS A 89 -4.13 7.21 -2.03
CA LYS A 89 -5.48 6.66 -1.72
C LYS A 89 -5.60 6.15 -0.30
N THR A 90 -4.48 5.78 0.31
CA THR A 90 -4.42 5.13 1.61
C THR A 90 -3.34 5.76 2.48
N ASP A 91 -3.45 5.54 3.80
CA ASP A 91 -2.45 5.95 4.78
C ASP A 91 -1.06 5.41 4.42
N TYR A 92 -0.99 4.20 3.87
CA TYR A 92 0.24 3.59 3.36
C TYR A 92 0.89 4.41 2.23
N ASP A 93 0.08 4.93 1.29
CA ASP A 93 0.60 5.75 0.20
C ASP A 93 1.14 7.09 0.73
N ALA A 94 0.46 7.67 1.73
CA ALA A 94 0.86 8.90 2.39
C ALA A 94 2.15 8.72 3.22
N THR A 95 2.30 7.62 3.96
CA THR A 95 3.54 7.34 4.70
C THR A 95 4.70 7.04 3.77
N ARG A 96 4.47 6.30 2.67
CA ARG A 96 5.51 6.07 1.67
C ARG A 96 5.98 7.38 1.01
N LEU A 97 5.07 8.32 0.76
CA LEU A 97 5.46 9.65 0.30
C LEU A 97 6.43 10.33 1.28
N ILE A 98 6.14 10.27 2.58
CA ILE A 98 7.01 10.86 3.61
C ILE A 98 8.37 10.16 3.65
N GLU A 99 8.39 8.83 3.57
CA GLU A 99 9.63 8.05 3.52
C GLU A 99 10.48 8.39 2.29
N GLU A 100 9.86 8.55 1.12
CA GLU A 100 10.56 8.92 -0.12
C GLU A 100 11.09 10.36 -0.10
N LEU A 101 10.36 11.30 0.52
CA LEU A 101 10.80 12.69 0.68
C LEU A 101 11.86 12.86 1.78
N GLY A 102 11.93 11.91 2.73
CA GLY A 102 12.86 11.93 3.85
C GLY A 102 12.78 13.22 4.66
N ASP A 103 13.94 13.78 4.99
CA ASP A 103 14.05 15.00 5.80
C ASP A 103 13.39 16.23 5.15
N ASN A 104 13.20 16.22 3.83
CA ASN A 104 12.60 17.33 3.08
C ASN A 104 11.06 17.28 3.09
N ALA A 105 10.44 16.25 3.66
CA ALA A 105 8.99 16.07 3.61
C ALA A 105 8.23 17.30 4.13
N LEU A 106 8.63 17.85 5.27
CA LEU A 106 7.98 19.03 5.85
C LEU A 106 8.13 20.27 4.97
N THR A 107 9.32 20.49 4.43
CA THR A 107 9.61 21.65 3.56
C THR A 107 8.80 21.59 2.27
N GLU A 108 8.71 20.42 1.64
CA GLU A 108 7.95 20.21 0.41
C GLU A 108 6.44 20.43 0.63
N VAL A 109 5.89 19.86 1.71
CA VAL A 109 4.48 20.06 2.08
C VAL A 109 4.18 21.54 2.34
N GLN A 110 5.04 22.23 3.10
CA GLN A 110 4.89 23.66 3.38
C GLN A 110 4.95 24.52 2.12
N SER A 111 5.85 24.20 1.18
CA SER A 111 5.97 24.93 -0.09
C SER A 111 4.68 24.82 -0.90
N ARG A 112 4.17 23.60 -1.07
CA ARG A 112 2.95 23.35 -1.84
C ARG A 112 1.69 23.94 -1.19
N LEU A 113 1.63 23.96 0.14
CA LEU A 113 0.54 24.65 0.86
C LEU A 113 0.52 26.15 0.56
N LYS A 114 1.67 26.83 0.63
CA LYS A 114 1.77 28.25 0.30
C LYS A 114 1.37 28.54 -1.14
N GLU A 115 1.81 27.71 -2.10
CA GLU A 115 1.41 27.86 -3.50
C GLU A 115 -0.10 27.72 -3.70
N LYS A 116 -0.75 26.84 -2.94
CA LYS A 116 -2.20 26.63 -2.98
C LYS A 116 -2.95 27.84 -2.42
N GLU A 117 -2.50 28.40 -1.30
CA GLU A 117 -3.08 29.61 -0.71
C GLU A 117 -3.00 30.79 -1.68
N VAL A 118 -1.84 31.04 -2.29
CA VAL A 118 -1.64 32.11 -3.28
C VAL A 118 -2.52 31.92 -4.52
N LYS A 119 -2.74 30.67 -4.97
CA LYS A 119 -3.63 30.39 -6.11
C LYS A 119 -5.11 30.64 -5.77
N ASN A 120 -5.52 30.41 -4.52
CA ASN A 120 -6.89 30.65 -4.09
C ASN A 120 -7.18 32.16 -3.94
N GLU A 121 -6.24 32.94 -3.43
CA GLU A 121 -6.35 34.41 -3.35
C GLU A 121 -6.45 35.08 -4.72
N LYS A 122 -5.78 34.55 -5.74
CA LYS A 122 -5.85 35.07 -7.12
C LYS A 122 -7.14 34.70 -7.87
N ARG A 123 -7.95 33.79 -7.31
CA ARG A 123 -9.20 33.31 -7.91
C ARG A 123 -10.46 33.88 -7.25
N SER A 124 -10.31 34.57 -6.11
CA SER A 124 -11.37 35.37 -5.46
C SER A 124 -11.30 36.82 -5.92
#